data_AF-A0A4Y2MEG5-F1
#
_entry.id   AF-A0A4Y2MEG5-F1
#
_cell.length_a   1.000
_cell.length_b   1.000
_cell.length_c   1.000
_cell.angle_alpha   90.00
_cell.angle_beta   90.00
_cell.angle_gamma   90.00
#
_symmetry.space_group_name_H-M   'P 1'
#
loop_
_entity.id
_entity.type
_entity.pdbx_description
1 polymer ?
#
loop_
_entity_poly.entity_id
_entity_poly.type
_entity_poly.pdbx_seq_one_letter_code
_entity_poly.pdbx_strand_id
1 'polypeptide(L)'
;MEEVIDGVLVSTANCGTRKRQRTGGKRTEAKKKRYSAPSGNNVYVPCKHSSKTLSCTNVRPNDVKKLRERLYKVADKQRQDTIIASLVITKNVTQHRPNNPNQNKSQSSGSQHAFSASYFITSSTGRRITLCKNNFIAITKIGWTKLANIVTKVYAGEPIEENRGGDRKSHLSVNKKNKVREFISNPKASESHYGRKKSKRLYLHCRLSMHVLSCMKFTTKTAATIWTKLISLCSGEYL
;
A
#
# COMPACT_ATOMS: atom_id res chain seq x y z
N MET A 1 18.98 -25.38 4.48
CA MET A 1 20.11 -25.51 5.42
C MET A 1 19.70 -24.79 6.69
N GLU A 2 19.34 -25.57 7.70
CA GLU A 2 18.94 -25.10 9.02
C GLU A 2 20.17 -25.17 9.93
N GLU A 3 20.61 -24.04 10.47
CA GLU A 3 21.69 -24.01 11.46
C GLU A 3 21.10 -24.30 12.85
N VAL A 4 21.59 -25.38 13.46
CA VAL A 4 21.28 -25.80 14.82
C VAL A 4 22.37 -25.23 15.73
N ILE A 5 22.04 -24.19 16.50
CA ILE A 5 22.88 -23.66 17.58
C ILE A 5 22.11 -23.88 18.89
N ASP A 6 22.68 -24.68 19.79
CA ASP A 6 22.33 -24.88 21.20
C ASP A 6 20.84 -24.95 21.56
N GLY A 7 20.19 -26.06 21.21
CA GLY A 7 19.20 -26.76 22.05
C GLY A 7 17.95 -26.02 22.57
N VAL A 8 17.73 -24.75 22.23
CA VAL A 8 16.58 -23.97 22.67
C VAL A 8 15.73 -23.64 21.45
N LEU A 9 14.69 -24.44 21.26
CA LEU A 9 13.54 -24.06 20.43
C LEU A 9 12.88 -22.83 21.08
N VAL A 10 13.34 -21.64 20.70
CA VAL A 10 12.66 -20.38 21.00
C VAL A 10 11.32 -20.43 20.26
N SER A 11 10.29 -20.88 20.98
CA SER A 11 8.91 -20.93 20.50
C SER A 11 8.58 -19.61 19.80
N THR A 12 8.20 -19.70 18.53
CA THR A 12 7.82 -18.60 17.65
C THR A 12 7.07 -17.54 18.44
N ALA A 13 7.65 -16.33 18.45
CA ALA A 13 7.19 -15.18 19.20
C ALA A 13 5.67 -15.09 19.28
N ASN A 14 5.15 -15.06 20.52
CA ASN A 14 3.79 -14.64 20.81
C ASN A 14 3.67 -13.16 20.43
N CYS A 15 3.47 -12.90 19.14
CA CYS A 15 3.30 -11.58 18.57
C CYS A 15 2.04 -11.01 19.22
N GLY A 16 2.22 -10.15 20.23
CA GLY A 16 1.15 -9.59 21.05
C GLY A 16 -0.13 -9.41 20.25
N THR A 17 -1.14 -10.18 20.62
CA THR A 17 -2.45 -10.24 19.97
C THR A 17 -3.11 -8.88 20.12
N ARG A 18 -2.75 -7.92 19.25
CA ARG A 18 -3.58 -6.74 19.00
C ARG A 18 -4.97 -7.30 18.77
N LYS A 19 -5.91 -6.93 19.64
CA LYS A 19 -7.33 -7.30 19.61
C LYS A 19 -7.77 -7.38 18.15
N ARG A 20 -7.79 -8.60 17.59
CA ARG A 20 -8.09 -8.79 16.17
C ARG A 20 -9.50 -8.25 16.01
N GLN A 21 -9.66 -7.16 15.24
CA GLN A 21 -10.99 -6.68 14.89
C GLN A 21 -11.73 -7.88 14.30
N ARG A 22 -12.85 -8.28 14.92
CA ARG A 22 -13.67 -9.41 14.47
C ARG A 22 -13.80 -9.33 12.94
N THR A 23 -13.33 -10.36 12.25
CA THR A 23 -13.50 -10.56 10.81
C THR A 23 -14.99 -10.65 10.53
N GLY A 24 -15.61 -9.53 10.15
CA GLY A 24 -17.07 -9.43 9.97
C GLY A 24 -17.73 -8.16 10.52
N GLY A 25 -16.98 -7.14 10.93
CA GLY A 25 -17.59 -5.90 11.45
C GLY A 25 -18.27 -5.03 10.39
N LYS A 26 -19.08 -4.05 10.86
CA LYS A 26 -19.76 -2.98 10.08
C LYS A 26 -18.92 -2.36 8.96
N ARG A 27 -17.59 -2.30 9.15
CA ARG A 27 -16.63 -1.79 8.16
C ARG A 27 -16.55 -2.65 6.89
N THR A 28 -16.58 -3.98 7.03
CA THR A 28 -16.53 -4.91 5.88
C THR A 28 -17.82 -4.85 5.10
N GLU A 29 -18.96 -4.76 5.77
CA GLU A 29 -20.27 -4.55 5.15
C GLU A 29 -20.35 -3.20 4.43
N ALA A 30 -19.90 -2.11 5.06
CA ALA A 30 -19.80 -0.81 4.42
C ALA A 30 -18.82 -0.79 3.24
N LYS A 31 -17.77 -1.64 3.26
CA LYS A 31 -16.88 -1.84 2.10
C LYS A 31 -17.65 -2.55 0.98
N LYS A 32 -18.31 -3.67 1.26
CA LYS A 32 -19.11 -4.42 0.27
C LYS A 32 -20.19 -3.51 -0.35
N LYS A 33 -21.00 -2.82 0.48
CA LYS A 33 -22.06 -1.91 0.03
C LYS A 33 -21.56 -0.80 -0.90
N ARG A 34 -20.34 -0.28 -0.69
CA ARG A 34 -19.73 0.74 -1.57
C ARG A 34 -19.37 0.23 -2.97
N TYR A 35 -19.10 -1.08 -3.09
CA TYR A 35 -18.73 -1.70 -4.36
C TYR A 35 -19.84 -2.60 -4.92
N SER A 36 -20.98 -2.70 -4.24
CA SER A 36 -22.19 -3.31 -4.79
C SER A 36 -22.75 -2.46 -5.95
N ALA A 37 -23.58 -3.10 -6.77
CA ALA A 37 -24.28 -2.41 -7.85
C ALA A 37 -25.10 -1.22 -7.29
N PRO A 38 -25.04 -0.04 -7.93
CA PRO A 38 -25.89 1.09 -7.55
C PRO A 38 -27.37 0.71 -7.68
N SER A 39 -28.18 1.07 -6.68
CA SER A 39 -29.63 0.98 -6.78
C SER A 39 -30.13 2.06 -7.77
N GLY A 40 -31.06 1.69 -8.65
CA GLY A 40 -31.72 2.62 -9.56
C GLY A 40 -31.87 2.12 -10.99
N ASN A 41 -32.63 2.89 -11.77
CA ASN A 41 -32.97 2.52 -13.14
C ASN A 41 -31.71 2.49 -14.02
N ASN A 42 -31.59 1.46 -14.87
CA ASN A 42 -30.44 1.27 -15.78
C ASN A 42 -30.41 2.27 -16.95
N VAL A 43 -31.27 3.29 -16.89
CA VAL A 43 -31.36 4.35 -17.88
C VAL A 43 -30.08 5.18 -17.79
N TYR A 44 -29.22 5.03 -18.78
CA TYR A 44 -28.17 6.01 -19.07
C TYR A 44 -28.76 7.00 -20.05
N VAL A 45 -28.44 8.28 -19.88
CA VAL A 45 -28.76 9.29 -20.89
C VAL A 45 -27.63 9.25 -21.92
N PRO A 46 -27.87 8.73 -23.13
CA PRO A 46 -26.83 8.66 -24.14
C PRO A 46 -26.39 10.08 -24.52
N CYS A 47 -25.07 10.24 -24.52
CA CYS A 47 -24.44 11.40 -25.10
C CYS A 47 -24.67 11.40 -26.63
N LYS A 48 -24.95 12.57 -27.24
CA LYS A 48 -25.20 12.68 -28.70
C LYS A 48 -23.92 12.81 -29.54
N HIS A 49 -22.75 12.44 -29.03
CA HIS A 49 -21.51 12.52 -29.80
C HIS A 49 -21.45 11.38 -30.84
N SER A 50 -21.41 11.78 -32.11
CA SER A 50 -21.16 10.93 -33.27
C SER A 50 -20.05 11.56 -34.12
N SER A 51 -18.86 11.66 -33.55
CA SER A 51 -17.67 12.17 -34.26
C SER A 51 -16.81 11.00 -34.74
N LYS A 52 -15.83 11.28 -35.61
CA LYS A 52 -14.86 10.27 -36.08
C LYS A 52 -14.12 9.57 -34.92
N THR A 53 -13.94 10.26 -33.79
CA THR A 53 -13.21 9.78 -32.62
C THR A 53 -14.10 9.19 -31.53
N LEU A 54 -15.36 9.63 -31.42
CA LEU A 54 -16.28 9.26 -30.35
C LEU A 54 -17.60 8.76 -30.92
N SER A 55 -17.99 7.55 -30.54
CA SER A 55 -19.21 6.87 -31.04
C SER A 55 -20.18 6.56 -29.89
N CYS A 56 -20.53 7.56 -29.07
CA CYS A 56 -21.46 7.39 -27.94
C CYS A 56 -22.83 6.84 -28.36
N THR A 57 -23.31 7.25 -29.53
CA THR A 57 -24.63 6.89 -30.07
C THR A 57 -24.76 5.40 -30.38
N ASN A 58 -23.63 4.73 -30.65
CA ASN A 58 -23.61 3.31 -30.99
C ASN A 58 -23.70 2.37 -29.78
N VAL A 59 -23.70 2.92 -28.56
CA VAL A 59 -23.81 2.10 -27.35
C VAL A 59 -25.24 1.59 -27.21
N ARG A 60 -25.41 0.27 -27.27
CA ARG A 60 -26.70 -0.38 -27.05
C ARG A 60 -26.93 -0.64 -25.56
N PRO A 61 -28.20 -0.61 -25.07
CA PRO A 61 -28.50 -0.93 -23.68
C PRO A 61 -28.03 -2.32 -23.23
N ASN A 62 -28.02 -3.30 -24.15
CA ASN A 62 -27.54 -4.65 -23.87
C ASN A 62 -26.02 -4.68 -23.57
N ASP A 63 -25.23 -3.87 -24.28
CA ASP A 63 -23.79 -3.78 -24.07
C ASP A 63 -23.49 -3.15 -22.69
N VAL A 64 -24.28 -2.14 -22.30
CA VAL A 64 -24.24 -1.53 -20.96
C VAL A 64 -24.60 -2.54 -19.87
N LYS A 65 -25.65 -3.33 -20.08
CA LYS A 65 -26.07 -4.38 -19.14
C LYS A 65 -24.95 -5.40 -18.91
N LYS A 66 -24.38 -5.95 -19.99
CA LYS A 66 -23.26 -6.90 -19.91
C LYS A 66 -22.04 -6.32 -19.20
N LEU A 67 -21.71 -5.05 -19.48
CA LEU A 67 -20.61 -4.37 -18.81
C LEU A 67 -20.86 -4.22 -17.31
N ARG A 68 -22.07 -3.79 -16.92
CA ARG A 68 -22.44 -3.63 -15.50
C ARG A 68 -22.46 -4.96 -14.77
N GLU A 69 -23.00 -6.00 -15.39
CA GLU A 69 -22.94 -7.36 -14.86
C GLU A 69 -21.50 -7.79 -14.61
N ARG A 70 -20.59 -7.55 -15.56
CA ARG A 70 -19.16 -7.85 -15.38
C ARG A 70 -18.51 -7.03 -14.28
N LEU A 71 -18.78 -5.72 -14.21
CA LEU A 71 -18.21 -4.80 -13.20
C LEU A 71 -18.68 -5.11 -11.78
N TYR A 72 -19.97 -5.40 -11.60
CA TYR A 72 -20.60 -5.54 -10.28
C TYR A 72 -20.86 -7.00 -9.89
N LYS A 73 -20.38 -7.99 -10.67
CA LYS A 73 -20.47 -9.42 -10.33
C LYS A 73 -19.90 -9.74 -8.95
N VAL A 74 -18.80 -9.07 -8.57
CA VAL A 74 -18.14 -9.23 -7.28
C VAL A 74 -17.98 -7.85 -6.66
N ALA A 75 -18.44 -7.68 -5.42
CA ALA A 75 -18.31 -6.44 -4.65
C ALA A 75 -16.88 -6.24 -4.08
N ASP A 76 -15.89 -6.35 -4.96
CA ASP A 76 -14.48 -6.18 -4.66
C ASP A 76 -13.89 -5.01 -5.46
N LYS A 77 -13.13 -4.15 -4.77
CA LYS A 77 -12.54 -2.95 -5.38
C LYS A 77 -11.49 -3.31 -6.42
N GLN A 78 -10.60 -4.26 -6.09
CA GLN A 78 -9.46 -4.54 -6.94
C GLN A 78 -9.93 -5.11 -8.28
N ARG A 79 -10.85 -6.07 -8.26
CA ARG A 79 -11.48 -6.61 -9.49
C ARG A 79 -12.17 -5.52 -10.31
N GLN A 80 -12.92 -4.62 -9.68
CA GLN A 80 -13.54 -3.50 -10.39
C GLN A 80 -12.50 -2.61 -11.07
N ASP A 81 -11.47 -2.21 -10.34
CA ASP A 81 -10.43 -1.30 -10.83
C ASP A 81 -9.66 -1.93 -12.00
N THR A 82 -9.38 -3.24 -11.95
CA THR A 82 -8.78 -4.00 -13.05
C THR A 82 -9.68 -4.01 -14.30
N ILE A 83 -10.98 -4.26 -14.14
CA ILE A 83 -11.92 -4.22 -15.28
C ILE A 83 -11.98 -2.83 -15.88
N ILE A 84 -12.07 -1.78 -15.07
CA ILE A 84 -12.09 -0.38 -15.53
C ILE A 84 -10.81 -0.06 -16.30
N ALA A 85 -9.66 -0.46 -15.78
CA ALA A 85 -8.39 -0.22 -16.45
C ALA A 85 -8.27 -0.90 -17.81
N SER A 86 -8.84 -2.10 -17.97
CA SER A 86 -8.89 -2.77 -19.28
C SER A 86 -9.72 -2.02 -20.34
N LEU A 87 -10.55 -1.07 -19.90
CA LEU A 87 -11.42 -0.24 -20.75
C LEU A 87 -10.86 1.16 -20.99
N VAL A 88 -9.66 1.46 -20.47
CA VAL A 88 -8.99 2.75 -20.61
C VAL A 88 -7.70 2.56 -21.39
N ILE A 89 -7.46 3.44 -22.37
CA ILE A 89 -6.16 3.54 -23.04
C ILE A 89 -5.64 4.95 -22.86
N THR A 90 -4.43 5.07 -22.34
CA THR A 90 -3.70 6.32 -22.19
C THR A 90 -2.73 6.50 -23.35
N LYS A 91 -2.56 7.75 -23.80
CA LYS A 91 -1.59 8.12 -24.83
C LYS A 91 -0.87 9.39 -24.40
N ASN A 92 0.44 9.44 -24.65
CA ASN A 92 1.23 10.65 -24.41
C ASN A 92 0.72 11.78 -25.32
N VAL A 93 0.57 12.98 -24.76
CA VAL A 93 0.22 14.15 -25.57
C VAL A 93 1.50 14.63 -26.26
N THR A 94 1.53 14.48 -27.59
CA THR A 94 2.60 15.08 -28.41
C THR A 94 2.36 16.58 -28.46
N GLN A 95 3.26 17.36 -27.87
CA GLN A 95 3.17 18.81 -27.96
C GLN A 95 3.49 19.26 -29.40
N HIS A 96 2.62 20.09 -29.97
CA HIS A 96 2.98 20.79 -31.19
C HIS A 96 4.05 21.82 -30.84
N ARG A 97 5.17 21.84 -31.58
CA ARG A 97 6.20 22.86 -31.39
C ARG A 97 5.54 24.23 -31.64
N PRO A 98 5.67 25.21 -30.73
CA PRO A 98 5.10 26.53 -30.99
C PRO A 98 5.68 27.07 -32.30
N ASN A 99 4.79 27.50 -33.20
CA ASN A 99 5.15 27.91 -34.56
C ASN A 99 5.94 29.23 -34.57
N ASN A 100 6.02 29.93 -33.44
CA ASN A 100 6.74 31.18 -33.30
C ASN A 100 7.53 31.19 -31.97
N PRO A 101 8.87 31.18 -32.00
CA PRO A 101 9.70 31.18 -30.79
C PRO A 101 9.60 32.49 -29.98
N ASN A 102 9.08 33.56 -30.58
CA ASN A 102 8.97 34.89 -29.97
C ASN A 102 7.59 35.19 -29.36
N GLN A 103 6.64 34.24 -29.39
CA GLN A 103 5.46 34.38 -28.55
C GLN A 103 5.88 34.08 -27.11
N ASN A 104 6.18 35.17 -26.41
CA ASN A 104 6.43 35.21 -24.99
C ASN A 104 5.57 34.17 -24.27
N LYS A 105 6.23 33.34 -23.46
CA LYS A 105 5.63 32.50 -22.43
C LYS A 105 4.82 33.42 -21.50
N SER A 106 3.64 33.86 -21.92
CA SER A 106 2.60 34.14 -20.95
C SER A 106 2.48 32.83 -20.19
N GLN A 107 2.77 32.90 -18.90
CA GLN A 107 2.68 31.80 -17.97
C GLN A 107 1.23 31.32 -18.02
N SER A 108 0.87 30.49 -19.01
CA SER A 108 -0.41 29.83 -19.02
C SER A 108 -0.32 28.84 -17.88
N SER A 109 -0.79 29.27 -16.72
CA SER A 109 -0.97 28.52 -15.48
C SER A 109 -1.89 27.30 -15.64
N GLY A 110 -2.34 26.99 -16.86
CA GLY A 110 -2.97 25.74 -17.21
C GLY A 110 -1.96 24.60 -17.14
N SER A 111 -2.03 23.81 -16.07
CA SER A 111 -1.38 22.51 -15.90
C SER A 111 -1.37 21.73 -17.23
N GLN A 112 -0.23 21.71 -17.91
CA GLN A 112 -0.06 20.93 -19.14
C GLN A 112 -0.39 19.47 -18.84
N HIS A 113 -1.34 18.90 -19.58
CA HIS A 113 -1.68 17.49 -19.43
C HIS A 113 -0.61 16.64 -20.12
N ALA A 114 0.10 15.82 -19.34
CA ALA A 114 1.12 14.90 -19.86
C ALA A 114 0.53 13.82 -20.79
N PHE A 115 -0.75 13.48 -20.59
CA PHE A 115 -1.42 12.39 -21.31
C PHE A 115 -2.89 12.67 -21.61
N SER A 116 -3.40 11.95 -22.61
CA SER A 116 -4.82 11.87 -22.94
C SER A 116 -5.34 10.46 -22.64
N ALA A 117 -6.61 10.36 -22.24
CA ALA A 117 -7.25 9.09 -21.93
C ALA A 117 -8.47 8.87 -22.85
N SER A 118 -8.50 7.72 -23.50
CA SER A 118 -9.62 7.25 -24.31
C SER A 118 -10.35 6.13 -23.57
N TYR A 119 -11.69 6.19 -23.57
CA TYR A 119 -12.55 5.24 -22.88
C TYR A 119 -13.28 4.36 -23.88
N PHE A 120 -13.38 3.06 -23.58
CA PHE A 120 -13.97 2.08 -24.50
C PHE A 120 -15.01 1.21 -23.81
N ILE A 121 -15.96 0.71 -24.59
CA ILE A 121 -16.84 -0.41 -24.20
C ILE A 121 -16.78 -1.48 -25.28
N THR A 122 -16.81 -2.73 -24.87
CA THR A 122 -16.95 -3.87 -25.78
C THR A 122 -18.41 -4.05 -26.16
N SER A 123 -18.73 -3.96 -27.44
CA SER A 123 -20.05 -4.32 -27.95
C SER A 123 -20.28 -5.83 -27.88
N SER A 124 -21.53 -6.25 -27.95
CA SER A 124 -21.94 -7.64 -28.11
C SER A 124 -21.30 -8.35 -29.32
N THR A 125 -20.90 -7.61 -30.35
CA THR A 125 -20.13 -8.10 -31.50
C THR A 125 -18.61 -8.21 -31.25
N GLY A 126 -18.14 -7.83 -30.06
CA GLY A 126 -16.72 -7.80 -29.72
C GLY A 126 -15.97 -6.52 -30.13
N ARG A 127 -16.60 -5.64 -30.92
CA ARG A 127 -15.99 -4.36 -31.33
C ARG A 127 -15.84 -3.40 -30.15
N ARG A 128 -14.76 -2.61 -30.12
CA ARG A 128 -14.54 -1.55 -29.14
C ARG A 128 -15.18 -0.25 -29.61
N ILE A 129 -16.11 0.28 -28.82
CA ILE A 129 -16.78 1.56 -29.05
C ILE A 129 -16.10 2.62 -28.19
N THR A 130 -15.60 3.69 -28.81
CA THR A 130 -15.01 4.84 -28.09
C THR A 130 -16.07 5.76 -27.51
N LEU A 131 -15.87 6.18 -26.25
CA LEU A 131 -16.83 6.99 -25.52
C LEU A 131 -16.20 8.26 -24.96
N CYS A 132 -17.04 9.28 -24.80
CA CYS A 132 -16.66 10.43 -23.99
C CYS A 132 -16.64 10.05 -22.51
N LYS A 133 -15.84 10.80 -21.74
CA LYS A 133 -15.69 10.65 -20.29
C LYS A 133 -17.02 10.64 -19.55
N ASN A 134 -17.91 11.58 -19.88
CA ASN A 134 -19.20 11.74 -19.20
C ASN A 134 -20.12 10.55 -19.46
N ASN A 135 -20.12 10.02 -20.69
CA ASN A 135 -20.91 8.83 -21.04
C ASN A 135 -20.37 7.59 -20.32
N PHE A 136 -19.04 7.44 -20.26
CA PHE A 136 -18.41 6.34 -19.52
C PHE A 136 -18.78 6.38 -18.03
N ILE A 137 -18.76 7.56 -17.41
CA ILE A 137 -19.19 7.77 -16.02
C ILE A 137 -20.68 7.44 -15.84
N ALA A 138 -21.55 7.91 -16.74
CA ALA A 138 -22.98 7.66 -16.69
C ALA A 138 -23.32 6.17 -16.82
N ILE A 139 -22.61 5.47 -17.72
CA ILE A 139 -22.77 4.04 -17.96
C ILE A 139 -22.26 3.23 -16.78
N THR A 140 -21.03 3.48 -16.33
CA THR A 140 -20.41 2.68 -15.25
C THR A 140 -20.89 3.07 -13.85
N LYS A 141 -21.46 4.27 -13.67
CA LYS A 141 -21.85 4.85 -12.37
C LYS A 141 -20.69 4.93 -11.38
N ILE A 142 -19.48 5.12 -11.89
CA ILE A 142 -18.27 5.32 -11.10
C ILE A 142 -17.99 6.82 -10.94
N GLY A 143 -17.66 7.23 -9.72
CA GLY A 143 -17.27 8.62 -9.44
C GLY A 143 -15.99 9.03 -10.19
N TRP A 144 -15.96 10.29 -10.65
CA TRP A 144 -14.84 10.87 -11.40
C TRP A 144 -13.47 10.65 -10.72
N THR A 145 -13.36 10.91 -9.41
CA THR A 145 -12.11 10.78 -8.67
C THR A 145 -11.55 9.36 -8.72
N LYS A 146 -12.43 8.34 -8.67
CA LYS A 146 -12.02 6.94 -8.77
C LYS A 146 -11.47 6.65 -10.17
N LEU A 147 -12.16 7.13 -11.21
CA LEU A 147 -11.73 6.98 -12.60
C LEU A 147 -10.38 7.68 -12.85
N ALA A 148 -10.23 8.92 -12.40
CA ALA A 148 -9.00 9.69 -12.54
C ALA A 148 -7.80 8.97 -11.91
N ASN A 149 -7.95 8.45 -10.69
CA ASN A 149 -6.88 7.70 -10.02
C ASN A 149 -6.48 6.44 -10.79
N ILE A 150 -7.45 5.72 -11.36
CA ILE A 150 -7.17 4.52 -12.18
C ILE A 150 -6.43 4.93 -13.45
N VAL A 151 -6.89 5.97 -14.14
CA VAL A 151 -6.25 6.48 -15.36
C VAL A 151 -4.80 6.89 -15.09
N THR A 152 -4.54 7.60 -13.98
CA THR A 152 -3.17 7.99 -13.59
C THR A 152 -2.28 6.78 -13.35
N LYS A 153 -2.78 5.73 -12.69
CA LYS A 153 -2.03 4.48 -12.47
C LYS A 153 -1.74 3.74 -13.79
N VAL A 154 -2.74 3.66 -14.67
CA VAL A 154 -2.58 3.04 -16.00
C VAL A 154 -1.55 3.81 -16.83
N TYR A 155 -1.56 5.14 -16.76
CA TYR A 155 -0.54 5.97 -17.40
C TYR A 155 0.86 5.73 -16.84
N ALA A 156 1.00 5.64 -15.51
CA ALA A 156 2.27 5.38 -14.86
C ALA A 156 2.78 3.93 -15.04
N GLY A 157 1.96 3.02 -15.58
CA GLY A 157 2.28 1.59 -15.67
C GLY A 157 2.29 0.89 -14.30
N GLU A 158 1.68 1.49 -13.28
CA GLU A 158 1.64 0.95 -11.93
C GLU A 158 0.61 -0.18 -11.79
N PRO A 159 0.89 -1.20 -10.95
CA PRO A 159 -0.08 -2.23 -10.67
C PRO A 159 -1.31 -1.66 -9.93
N ILE A 160 -2.48 -2.20 -10.27
CA ILE A 160 -3.76 -1.78 -9.69
C ILE A 160 -3.98 -2.53 -8.38
N GLU A 161 -3.35 -2.00 -7.33
CA GLU A 161 -3.43 -2.56 -5.99
C GLU A 161 -4.14 -1.62 -4.99
N GLU A 162 -4.73 -2.24 -3.97
CA GLU A 162 -5.34 -1.56 -2.83
C GLU A 162 -4.30 -1.29 -1.74
N ASN A 163 -3.72 -0.10 -1.74
CA ASN A 163 -2.73 0.32 -0.74
C ASN A 163 -3.37 0.83 0.57
N ARG A 164 -4.69 0.63 0.75
CA ARG A 164 -5.42 1.08 1.95
C ARG A 164 -5.31 0.04 3.06
N GLY A 165 -4.87 0.50 4.22
CA GLY A 165 -4.65 -0.35 5.39
C GLY A 165 -3.21 -0.83 5.45
N GLY A 166 -2.99 -1.98 6.09
CA GLY A 166 -1.67 -2.53 6.32
C GLY A 166 -0.94 -1.90 7.51
N ASP A 167 0.22 -2.49 7.83
CA ASP A 167 1.06 -2.03 8.93
C ASP A 167 2.04 -0.96 8.45
N ARG A 168 1.72 0.30 8.74
CA ARG A 168 2.55 1.45 8.39
C ARG A 168 3.64 1.77 9.41
N LYS A 169 3.66 1.11 10.57
CA LYS A 169 4.51 1.54 11.69
C LYS A 169 5.46 0.46 12.18
N SER A 170 5.19 -0.83 11.95
CA SER A 170 6.09 -1.87 12.44
C SER A 170 7.50 -1.76 11.91
N HIS A 171 7.67 -1.38 10.64
CA HIS A 171 8.99 -1.22 10.03
C HIS A 171 9.84 -0.16 10.75
N LEU A 172 9.23 0.95 11.20
CA LEU A 172 9.92 2.01 11.96
C LEU A 172 10.49 1.49 13.30
N SER A 173 9.90 0.43 13.83
CA SER A 173 10.32 -0.17 15.11
C SER A 173 11.29 -1.34 14.95
N VAL A 174 11.70 -1.71 13.73
CA VAL A 174 12.57 -2.89 13.50
C VAL A 174 13.88 -2.76 14.25
N ASN A 175 14.55 -1.61 14.17
CA ASN A 175 15.81 -1.40 14.89
C ASN A 175 15.63 -1.46 16.42
N LYS A 176 14.53 -0.91 16.94
CA LYS A 176 14.21 -1.00 18.38
C LYS A 176 13.95 -2.45 18.79
N LYS A 177 13.21 -3.20 17.98
CA LYS A 177 12.94 -4.62 18.21
C LYS A 177 14.22 -5.45 18.18
N ASN A 178 15.13 -5.19 17.23
CA ASN A 178 16.40 -5.89 17.13
C ASN A 178 17.27 -5.61 18.36
N LYS A 179 17.37 -4.35 18.81
CA LYS A 179 18.09 -3.99 20.04
C LYS A 179 17.49 -4.63 21.29
N VAL A 180 16.16 -4.72 21.36
CA VAL A 180 15.49 -5.41 22.47
C VAL A 180 15.77 -6.91 22.42
N ARG A 181 15.76 -7.54 21.23
CA ARG A 181 16.12 -8.97 21.07
C ARG A 181 17.57 -9.22 21.48
N GLU A 182 18.50 -8.42 20.96
CA GLU A 182 19.93 -8.49 21.31
C GLU A 182 20.13 -8.35 22.83
N PHE A 183 19.48 -7.36 23.45
CA PHE A 183 19.51 -7.18 24.89
C PHE A 183 18.95 -8.39 25.66
N ILE A 184 17.87 -9.00 25.20
CA ILE A 184 17.25 -10.17 25.84
C ILE A 184 18.12 -11.43 25.66
N SER A 185 18.88 -11.54 24.58
CA SER A 185 19.78 -12.67 24.32
C SER A 185 21.08 -12.63 25.13
N ASN A 186 21.52 -11.45 25.58
CA ASN A 186 22.77 -11.28 26.32
C ASN A 186 22.82 -11.90 27.73
N PRO A 187 21.80 -11.79 28.61
CA PRO A 187 21.89 -12.34 29.96
C PRO A 187 21.91 -13.88 29.93
N LYS A 188 22.91 -14.47 30.62
CA LYS A 188 22.99 -15.92 30.81
C LYS A 188 21.81 -16.39 31.66
N ALA A 189 21.08 -17.37 31.14
CA ALA A 189 20.02 -18.02 31.88
C ALA A 189 20.61 -19.03 32.87
N SER A 190 19.97 -19.19 34.03
CA SER A 190 20.39 -20.07 35.11
C SER A 190 19.27 -21.06 35.44
N GLU A 191 19.64 -22.29 35.79
CA GLU A 191 18.69 -23.26 36.33
C GLU A 191 18.17 -22.77 37.69
N SER A 192 16.93 -23.14 38.02
CA SER A 192 16.37 -22.88 39.35
C SER A 192 17.07 -23.75 40.39
N HIS A 193 17.68 -23.11 41.40
CA HIS A 193 18.38 -23.80 42.48
C HIS A 193 17.49 -24.77 43.30
N TYR A 194 16.18 -24.52 43.38
CA TYR A 194 15.26 -25.25 44.28
C TYR A 194 14.55 -26.45 43.66
N GLY A 195 14.93 -26.89 42.46
CA GLY A 195 14.30 -28.04 41.81
C GLY A 195 14.89 -29.37 42.28
N ARG A 196 14.12 -30.20 43.00
CA ARG A 196 14.51 -31.60 43.33
C ARG A 196 14.71 -32.49 42.08
N LYS A 197 14.20 -32.07 40.92
CA LYS A 197 14.48 -32.65 39.58
C LYS A 197 14.86 -31.50 38.63
N LYS A 198 15.84 -31.73 37.75
CA LYS A 198 16.24 -30.74 36.73
C LYS A 198 15.05 -30.42 35.84
N SER A 199 14.55 -29.18 35.94
CA SER A 199 13.45 -28.70 35.10
C SER A 199 14.02 -28.13 33.80
N LYS A 200 13.29 -28.25 32.68
CA LYS A 200 13.66 -27.62 31.41
C LYS A 200 13.53 -26.08 31.42
N ARG A 201 13.04 -25.48 32.51
CA ARG A 201 12.83 -24.03 32.61
C ARG A 201 14.12 -23.36 33.06
N LEU A 202 14.59 -22.40 32.26
CA LEU A 202 15.71 -21.53 32.59
C LEU A 202 15.16 -20.19 33.10
N TYR A 203 15.78 -19.66 34.15
CA TYR A 203 15.40 -18.41 34.80
C TYR A 203 16.50 -17.38 34.64
N LEU A 204 16.15 -16.11 34.86
CA LEU A 204 17.16 -15.08 35.00
C LEU A 204 17.94 -15.31 36.31
N HIS A 205 19.26 -15.08 36.29
CA HIS A 205 20.08 -15.24 37.49
C HIS A 205 19.60 -14.31 38.62
N CYS A 206 19.54 -14.78 39.87
CA CYS A 206 18.97 -14.05 41.01
C CYS A 206 19.66 -12.72 41.33
N ARG A 207 20.93 -12.56 40.91
CA ARG A 207 21.69 -11.30 41.04
C ARG A 207 21.31 -10.23 40.01
N LEU A 208 20.56 -10.58 38.97
CA LEU A 208 20.07 -9.63 37.98
C LEU A 208 18.76 -9.01 38.49
N SER A 209 18.85 -7.85 39.12
CA SER A 209 17.68 -7.06 39.49
C SER A 209 17.20 -6.20 38.32
N MET A 210 15.93 -5.75 38.36
CA MET A 210 15.39 -4.82 37.36
C MET A 210 16.22 -3.54 37.23
N HIS A 211 16.81 -3.08 38.35
CA HIS A 211 17.70 -1.93 38.36
C HIS A 211 18.99 -2.21 37.59
N VAL A 212 19.64 -3.34 37.84
CA VAL A 212 20.87 -3.77 37.13
C VAL A 212 20.61 -3.94 35.63
N LEU A 213 19.49 -4.55 35.25
CA LEU A 213 19.09 -4.70 33.85
C LEU A 213 18.81 -3.36 33.17
N SER A 214 18.28 -2.37 33.90
CA SER A 214 18.05 -1.03 33.36
C SER A 214 19.36 -0.26 33.14
N CYS A 215 20.34 -0.38 34.05
CA CYS A 215 21.64 0.26 33.93
C CYS A 215 22.48 -0.30 32.78
N MET A 216 22.40 -1.60 32.49
CA MET A 216 23.06 -2.23 31.35
C MET A 216 22.64 -1.64 29.99
N LYS A 217 21.47 -0.99 29.89
CA LYS A 217 20.99 -0.38 28.64
C LYS A 217 21.65 0.98 28.31
N PHE A 218 22.24 1.64 29.30
CA PHE A 218 22.75 3.02 29.16
C PHE A 218 24.26 3.11 28.94
N THR A 219 25.00 2.01 29.12
CA THR A 219 26.47 2.03 29.04
C THR A 219 27.02 1.93 27.62
N THR A 220 26.33 1.31 26.67
CA THR A 220 26.91 1.01 25.35
C THR A 220 27.05 2.21 24.40
N LYS A 221 26.31 3.31 24.60
CA LYS A 221 26.46 4.54 23.79
C LYS A 221 27.28 5.63 24.44
N THR A 222 27.44 5.59 25.75
CA THR A 222 28.07 6.67 26.52
C THR A 222 29.47 6.27 26.98
N ALA A 223 29.70 4.98 27.30
CA ALA A 223 31.02 4.51 27.69
C ALA A 223 32.01 4.51 26.52
N ALA A 224 31.60 4.17 25.30
CA ALA A 224 32.50 4.17 24.14
C ALA A 224 33.01 5.58 23.78
N THR A 225 32.17 6.62 23.94
CA THR A 225 32.54 8.02 23.67
C THR A 225 33.38 8.62 24.79
N ILE A 226 33.16 8.18 26.04
CA ILE A 226 33.95 8.61 27.20
C ILE A 226 35.32 7.92 27.17
N TRP A 227 35.39 6.65 26.80
CA TRP A 227 36.66 5.91 26.74
C TRP A 227 37.54 6.36 25.57
N THR A 228 36.97 6.68 24.40
CA THR A 228 37.75 7.26 23.28
C THR A 228 38.21 8.70 23.56
N LYS A 229 37.42 9.52 24.27
CA LYS A 229 37.89 10.83 24.76
C LYS A 229 38.99 10.72 25.82
N LEU A 230 38.92 9.73 26.72
CA LEU A 230 39.96 9.49 27.72
C LEU A 230 41.27 8.98 27.09
N ILE A 231 41.19 8.10 26.08
CA ILE A 231 42.37 7.64 25.35
C ILE A 231 43.02 8.80 24.56
N SER A 232 42.21 9.66 23.93
CA SER A 232 42.71 10.87 23.24
C SER A 232 43.37 11.88 24.19
N LEU A 233 42.94 11.98 25.44
CA LEU A 233 43.53 12.88 26.45
C LEU A 233 44.81 12.31 27.09
N CYS A 234 44.98 10.99 27.10
CA CYS A 234 46.19 10.33 27.63
C CYS A 234 47.28 10.10 26.58
N SER A 235 47.03 10.37 25.29
CA SER A 235 47.99 10.15 24.19
C SER A 235 48.71 11.43 23.74
N GLY A 236 48.46 12.58 24.39
CA GLY A 236 49.05 13.87 24.05
C GLY A 236 50.49 14.01 24.55
N GLU A 237 51.41 13.50 23.74
CA GLU A 237 52.72 14.06 23.41
C GLU A 237 53.51 14.77 24.53
N TYR A 238 54.39 13.98 25.17
CA TYR A 238 55.72 14.46 25.53
C TYR A 238 56.51 14.70 24.24
N LEU A 239 56.65 15.96 23.86
CA LEU A 239 57.73 16.46 23.00
C LEU A 239 58.44 17.60 23.74
#